data_AF-F3FX31-F1
#
_entry.id   AF-F3FX31-F1
#
_cell.length_a   1.000
_cell.length_b   1.000
_cell.length_c   1.000
_cell.angle_alpha   90.00
_cell.angle_beta   90.00
_cell.angle_gamma   90.00
#
_symmetry.space_group_name_H-M   'P 1'
#
loop_
_entity.id
_entity.type
_entity.pdbx_description
1 polymer ?
#
loop_
_entity_poly.entity_id
_entity_poly.type
_entity_poly.pdbx_seq_one_letter_code
_entity_poly.pdbx_strand_id
1 'polypeptide(L)' 'SRFDPRHYRLDIGQAPLMRVAYAEDLLNQRICAMLLFHHMALDHVALEVVKHEIQTSLMGQAAQLGSPVPYRNYVA' A
#
# COMPACT_ATOMS: atom_id res chain seq x y z
N SER A 1 -0.29 19.19 7.85
CA SER A 1 0.46 17.93 7.62
C SER A 1 0.42 17.62 6.14
N ARG A 2 1.53 17.16 5.54
CA ARG A 2 1.69 17.01 4.07
C ARG A 2 0.84 15.90 3.44
N PHE A 3 0.31 14.98 4.25
CA PHE A 3 -0.54 13.86 3.84
C PHE A 3 -1.87 13.84 4.62
N ASP A 4 -2.50 15.00 4.82
CA ASP A 4 -3.85 15.04 5.39
C ASP A 4 -4.85 14.45 4.38
N PRO A 5 -5.60 13.38 4.69
CA PRO A 5 -6.56 12.77 3.77
C PRO A 5 -7.67 13.73 3.31
N ARG A 6 -7.88 14.84 4.02
CA ARG A 6 -8.81 15.91 3.60
C ARG A 6 -8.27 16.81 2.50
N HIS A 7 -6.94 16.84 2.31
CA HIS A 7 -6.27 17.71 1.33
C HIS A 7 -5.42 16.92 0.32
N TYR A 8 -5.12 15.65 0.59
CA TYR A 8 -4.33 14.78 -0.27
C TYR A 8 -5.22 13.65 -0.81
N ARG A 9 -5.99 13.98 -1.86
CA ARG A 9 -6.83 13.03 -2.59
C ARG A 9 -6.12 12.55 -3.84
N LEU A 10 -6.17 11.25 -4.10
CA LEU A 10 -5.78 10.68 -5.39
C LEU A 10 -6.95 10.88 -6.36
N ASP A 11 -6.71 11.55 -7.48
CA ASP A 11 -7.71 11.67 -8.54
C ASP A 11 -7.96 10.28 -9.14
N ILE A 12 -9.21 9.81 -9.11
CA ILE A 12 -9.54 8.49 -9.64
C ILE A 12 -9.32 8.39 -11.15
N GLY A 13 -9.40 9.50 -11.89
CA GLY A 13 -9.16 9.51 -13.33
C GLY A 13 -7.70 9.39 -13.73
N GLN A 14 -6.77 9.44 -12.76
CA GLN A 14 -5.33 9.49 -13.02
C GLN A 14 -4.58 8.44 -12.19
N ALA A 15 -3.96 7.48 -12.88
CA ALA A 15 -3.05 6.54 -12.25
C ALA A 15 -1.75 7.26 -11.79
N PRO A 16 -1.07 6.79 -10.73
CA PRO A 16 -1.41 5.64 -9.88
C PRO A 16 -2.38 6.00 -8.74
N LEU A 17 -3.34 5.10 -8.48
CA LEU A 17 -4.34 5.20 -7.39
C LEU A 17 -3.84 4.67 -6.05
N MET A 18 -2.55 4.38 -5.94
CA MET A 18 -1.87 3.96 -4.73
C MET A 18 -0.45 4.55 -4.71
N ARG A 19 0.00 5.02 -3.55
CA ARG A 19 1.34 5.60 -3.33
C ARG A 19 1.84 5.23 -1.93
N VAL A 20 3.15 5.02 -1.80
CA VAL A 20 3.80 4.88 -0.51
C VAL A 20 4.60 6.16 -0.25
N ALA A 21 4.29 6.85 0.84
CA ALA A 21 5.12 7.92 1.37
C ALA A 21 5.94 7.38 2.53
N TYR A 22 7.18 7.83 2.69
CA TYR A 22 8.01 7.45 3.83
C TYR A 22 8.74 8.66 4.42
N ALA A 23 9.12 8.54 5.69
CA ALA A 23 9.95 9.48 6.40
C ALA A 23 10.93 8.70 7.29
N GLU A 24 12.16 9.17 7.35
CA GLU A 24 13.17 8.65 8.27
C GLU A 24 13.00 9.31 9.63
N ASP A 25 12.87 8.50 10.67
CA ASP A 25 12.91 8.91 12.06
C ASP A 25 14.29 8.58 12.61
N LEU A 26 15.23 9.51 12.39
CA LEU A 26 16.63 9.38 12.79
C LEU A 26 16.80 9.19 14.30
N LEU A 27 15.90 9.79 15.10
CA LEU A 27 15.96 9.73 16.55
C LEU A 27 15.70 8.31 17.07
N ASN A 28 14.79 7.59 16.42
CA ASN A 28 14.42 6.22 16.76
C ASN A 28 15.00 5.17 15.80
N GLN A 29 15.88 5.57 14.87
CA GLN A 29 16.51 4.71 13.87
C GLN A 29 15.51 3.83 13.10
N ARG A 30 14.38 4.41 12.69
CA ARG A 30 13.31 3.69 11.98
C ARG A 30 12.82 4.46 10.75
N ILE A 31 12.19 3.73 9.83
CA ILE A 31 11.46 4.33 8.71
C ILE A 31 9.97 4.25 9.02
N CYS A 32 9.28 5.39 8.97
CA CYS A 32 7.83 5.46 9.03
C CYS A 32 7.28 5.55 7.60
N ALA A 33 6.48 4.57 7.19
CA ALA A 33 5.81 4.56 5.89
C ALA A 33 4.30 4.73 6.05
N MET A 34 3.68 5.38 5.06
CA MET A 34 2.25 5.58 4.94
C MET A 34 1.79 5.13 3.57
N LEU A 35 0.90 4.15 3.53
CA LEU A 35 0.22 3.72 2.30
C LEU A 35 -0.99 4.61 2.06
N LEU A 36 -0.97 5.32 0.94
CA LEU A 36 -2.07 6.14 0.43
C LEU A 36 -2.72 5.38 -0.71
N PHE A 37 -4.02 5.19 -0.66
CA PHE A 37 -4.75 4.52 -1.74
C PHE A 37 -6.15 5.10 -1.89
N HIS A 38 -6.69 5.02 -3.10
CA HIS A 38 -8.08 5.33 -3.35
C HIS A 38 -8.94 4.11 -3.01
N HIS A 39 -9.95 4.24 -2.16
CA HIS A 39 -10.80 3.13 -1.71
C HIS A 39 -11.51 2.38 -2.87
N MET A 40 -11.74 3.03 -4.00
CA MET A 40 -12.27 2.35 -5.21
C MET A 40 -11.27 1.37 -5.85
N ALA A 41 -9.97 1.55 -5.62
CA ALA A 41 -8.92 0.70 -6.18
C ALA A 41 -8.51 -0.45 -5.24
N LEU A 42 -8.85 -0.38 -3.95
CA LEU A 42 -8.44 -1.34 -2.93
C LEU A 42 -9.51 -1.43 -1.83
N ASP A 43 -10.02 -2.63 -1.60
CA ASP A 43 -10.91 -2.95 -0.49
C ASP A 43 -10.14 -3.42 0.77
N HIS A 44 -10.87 -3.72 1.83
CA HIS A 44 -10.29 -4.15 3.11
C HIS A 44 -9.59 -5.52 3.03
N VAL A 45 -10.07 -6.45 2.20
CA VAL A 45 -9.46 -7.78 2.05
C VAL A 45 -8.14 -7.64 1.34
N ALA A 46 -8.14 -6.91 0.23
CA ALA A 46 -6.94 -6.62 -0.54
C ALA A 46 -5.91 -5.82 0.27
N LEU A 47 -6.36 -4.92 1.16
CA LEU A 47 -5.46 -4.19 2.06
C LEU A 47 -4.72 -5.12 3.03
N GLU A 48 -5.38 -6.13 3.60
CA GLU A 48 -4.69 -7.09 4.47
C GLU A 48 -3.67 -7.95 3.70
N VAL A 49 -3.96 -8.29 2.44
CA VAL A 49 -3.00 -8.97 1.56
C VAL A 49 -1.77 -8.08 1.32
N VAL A 50 -1.96 -6.82 0.92
CA VAL A 50 -0.86 -5.87 0.68
C VAL A 50 -0.02 -5.69 1.94
N LYS A 51 -0.66 -5.57 3.11
CA LYS A 51 0.04 -5.46 4.40
C LYS A 51 0.87 -6.70 4.69
N HIS A 52 0.33 -7.90 4.48
CA HIS A 52 1.06 -9.15 4.67
C HIS A 52 2.26 -9.24 3.71
N GLU A 53 2.07 -8.95 2.42
CA GLU A 53 3.16 -8.95 1.43
C GLU A 53 4.27 -7.96 1.77
N ILE A 54 3.92 -6.75 2.22
CA ILE A 54 4.89 -5.75 2.70
C ILE A 54 5.66 -6.30 3.90
N GLN A 55 4.99 -6.88 4.90
CA GLN A 55 5.66 -7.43 6.09
C GLN A 55 6.62 -8.58 5.73
N THR A 56 6.15 -9.54 4.93
CA THR A 56 6.95 -10.67 4.46
C THR A 56 8.15 -10.20 3.65
N SER A 57 7.97 -9.17 2.80
CA SER A 57 9.06 -8.57 2.04
C SER A 57 10.09 -7.89 2.95
N LEU A 58 9.65 -7.14 3.96
CA LEU A 58 10.53 -6.49 4.94
C LEU A 58 11.29 -7.51 5.82
N MET A 59 10.74 -8.72 6.00
CA MET A 59 11.42 -9.84 6.68
C MET A 59 12.40 -10.58 5.76
N GLY A 60 12.57 -10.18 4.50
CA GLY A 60 13.43 -10.87 3.53
C GLY A 60 12.84 -12.19 3.03
N GLN A 61 11.55 -12.44 3.28
CA GLN A 61 10.84 -13.67 2.96
C GLN A 61 9.98 -13.55 1.70
N ALA A 62 10.17 -12.50 0.88
CA ALA A 62 9.38 -12.24 -0.33
C ALA A 62 9.31 -13.45 -1.29
N ALA A 63 10.34 -14.30 -1.32
CA ALA A 63 10.36 -15.52 -2.14
C ALA A 63 9.33 -16.58 -1.71
N GLN A 64 8.74 -16.46 -0.52
CA GLN A 64 7.68 -17.33 -0.01
C GLN A 64 6.28 -16.85 -0.42
N LEU A 65 6.17 -15.64 -0.98
CA LEU A 65 4.91 -15.12 -1.49
C LEU A 65 4.48 -15.91 -2.72
N GLY A 66 3.19 -16.23 -2.78
CA GLY A 66 2.60 -16.89 -3.95
C GLY A 66 2.59 -15.98 -5.18
N SER A 67 2.35 -16.57 -6.35
CA SER A 67 2.18 -15.78 -7.58
C SER A 67 0.98 -14.83 -7.46
N PRO A 68 1.13 -13.54 -7.83
CA PRO A 68 0.03 -12.59 -7.74
C PRO A 68 -1.11 -12.98 -8.68
N VAL A 69 -2.33 -13.03 -8.14
CA VAL A 69 -3.53 -13.34 -8.91
C VAL A 69 -4.22 -12.02 -9.31
N PRO A 70 -4.44 -11.75 -10.61
CA PRO A 70 -5.13 -10.53 -11.04
C PRO A 70 -6.55 -10.44 -10.47
N TYR A 71 -6.91 -9.30 -9.89
CA TYR A 71 -8.26 -9.07 -9.33
C TYR A 71 -9.39 -9.33 -10.34
N ARG A 72 -9.13 -9.09 -11.65
CA ARG A 72 -10.08 -9.38 -12.73
C ARG A 72 -10.59 -10.83 -12.75
N ASN A 73 -9.89 -11.77 -12.12
CA ASN A 73 -10.33 -13.16 -12.03
C ASN A 73 -11.41 -13.40 -10.95
N TYR A 74 -11.69 -12.41 -10.09
CA TYR A 74 -12.66 -12.48 -9.00
C TYR A 74 -13.94 -11.67 -9.26
N VAL A 75 -13.95 -10.77 -10.24
CA VAL A 75 -15.14 -10.05 -10.72
C VAL A 75 -15.71 -10.82 -11.91
N ALA A 76 -16.76 -11.61 -11.65
CA ALA A 76 -17.56 -12.34 -12.65
C ALA A 76 -18.99 -11.80 -12.69
#